data_AF-A0A1C6E6N7-F1
#
_entry.id   AF-A0A1C6E6N7-F1
#
_cell.length_a   1.000
_cell.length_b   1.000
_cell.length_c   1.000
_cell.angle_alpha   90.00
_cell.angle_beta   90.00
_cell.angle_gamma   90.00
#
_symmetry.space_group_name_H-M   'P 1'
#
loop_
_entity.id
_entity.type
_entity.pdbx_description
1 polymer ?
#
loop_
_entity_poly.entity_id
_entity_poly.type
_entity_poly.pdbx_seq_one_letter_code
_entity_poly.pdbx_strand_id
1 'polypeptide(L)'
;MKIKNLEVLCTKIEAKSNKEGQAYLLIDLLDIGSGDNFNLMSKNIELMQNLKSMTKYKVTLNLTSSRYGLKLDLETVNDELGSI
;
A
#
# COMPACT_ATOMS: atom_id res chain seq x y z
N MET A 1 -6.76 4.89 -12.92
CA MET A 1 -7.14 6.16 -12.27
C MET A 1 -6.19 6.37 -11.10
N LYS A 2 -5.59 7.56 -10.99
CA LYS A 2 -4.69 7.88 -9.88
C LYS A 2 -5.46 8.59 -8.77
N ILE A 3 -5.27 8.12 -7.54
CA ILE A 3 -5.77 8.74 -6.32
C ILE A 3 -4.56 9.33 -5.62
N LYS A 4 -4.42 10.66 -5.70
CA LYS A 4 -3.23 11.37 -5.23
C LYS A 4 -3.43 11.92 -3.84
N ASN A 5 -2.34 12.04 -3.09
CA ASN A 5 -2.28 12.71 -1.79
C ASN A 5 -3.23 12.13 -0.74
N LEU A 6 -3.48 10.82 -0.80
CA LEU A 6 -4.33 10.14 0.16
C LEU A 6 -3.55 9.96 1.47
N GLU A 7 -4.16 10.36 2.59
CA GLU A 7 -3.55 10.20 3.90
C GLU A 7 -3.98 8.87 4.50
N VAL A 8 -3.02 7.98 4.69
CA VAL A 8 -3.26 6.60 5.12
C VAL A 8 -2.42 6.27 6.34
N LEU A 9 -2.94 5.42 7.22
CA LEU A 9 -2.17 4.71 8.22
C LEU A 9 -1.76 3.35 7.65
N CYS A 10 -0.46 3.10 7.53
CA CYS A 10 0.02 1.75 7.26
C CYS A 10 -0.12 0.92 8.53
N THR A 11 -1.13 0.06 8.60
CA THR A 11 -1.45 -0.69 9.81
C THR A 11 -0.59 -1.94 9.94
N LYS A 12 -0.26 -2.58 8.81
CA LYS A 12 0.51 -3.83 8.77
C LYS A 12 1.33 -3.95 7.49
N ILE A 13 2.53 -4.53 7.62
CA ILE A 13 3.38 -4.97 6.50
C ILE A 13 3.84 -6.40 6.78
N GLU A 14 3.61 -7.30 5.82
CA GLU A 14 3.97 -8.71 5.96
C GLU A 14 4.71 -9.21 4.71
N ALA A 15 5.91 -9.74 4.91
CA ALA A 15 6.67 -10.38 3.84
C ALA A 15 6.22 -11.82 3.62
N LYS A 16 5.96 -12.18 2.36
CA LYS A 16 5.55 -13.51 1.94
C LYS A 16 6.30 -13.94 0.69
N SER A 17 6.20 -15.22 0.37
CA SER A 17 6.70 -15.80 -0.88
C SER A 17 5.58 -16.52 -1.61
N ASN A 18 5.56 -16.44 -2.94
CA ASN A 18 4.62 -17.21 -3.75
C ASN A 18 5.07 -18.67 -3.87
N LYS A 19 4.28 -19.50 -4.57
CA LYS A 19 4.60 -20.92 -4.79
C LYS A 19 5.90 -21.16 -5.56
N GLU A 20 6.39 -20.16 -6.28
CA GLU A 20 7.65 -20.18 -7.05
C GLU A 20 8.83 -19.62 -6.24
N GLY A 21 8.62 -19.26 -4.96
CA GLY A 21 9.66 -18.69 -4.09
C GLY A 21 9.91 -17.18 -4.28
N GLN A 22 9.15 -16.50 -5.14
CA GLN A 22 9.28 -15.06 -5.34
C GLN A 22 8.68 -14.28 -4.17
N ALA A 23 9.48 -13.39 -3.58
CA ALA A 23 9.05 -12.55 -2.47
C ALA A 23 8.03 -11.48 -2.91
N TYR A 24 7.08 -11.19 -2.04
CA TYR A 24 6.13 -10.09 -2.15
C TYR A 24 5.76 -9.57 -0.75
N LEU A 25 5.23 -8.36 -0.68
CA LEU A 25 4.70 -7.80 0.56
C LEU A 25 3.18 -7.68 0.48
N LEU A 26 2.52 -8.03 1.58
CA LEU A 26 1.14 -7.63 1.86
C LEU A 26 1.18 -6.40 2.75
N ILE A 27 0.38 -5.40 2.39
CA ILE A 27 0.37 -4.10 3.06
C ILE A 27 -1.08 -3.71 3.30
N ASP A 28 -1.41 -3.48 4.56
CA ASP A 28 -2.73 -3.03 4.95
C ASP A 28 -2.65 -1.53 5.23
N LEU A 29 -3.50 -0.77 4.53
CA LEU A 29 -3.60 0.67 4.64
C LEU A 29 -5.02 1.03 5.09
N LEU A 30 -5.12 1.89 6.10
CA LEU A 30 -6.38 2.51 6.52
C LEU A 30 -6.41 3.94 5.99
N ASP A 31 -7.41 4.29 5.17
CA ASP A 31 -7.67 5.67 4.82
C ASP A 31 -8.17 6.45 6.04
N ILE A 32 -7.48 7.52 6.38
CA ILE A 32 -7.81 8.36 7.53
C ILE A 32 -9.10 9.14 7.27
N GLY A 33 -9.38 9.50 6.01
CA GLY A 33 -10.54 10.31 5.65
C GLY A 33 -11.86 9.54 5.70
N SER A 34 -11.89 8.33 5.12
CA SER A 34 -13.10 7.51 5.01
C SER A 34 -13.22 6.41 6.06
N GLY A 35 -12.10 5.97 6.64
CA GLY A 35 -12.05 4.76 7.47
C GLY A 35 -12.01 3.45 6.67
N ASP A 36 -11.93 3.52 5.33
CA ASP A 36 -11.83 2.35 4.48
C ASP A 36 -10.46 1.67 4.61
N ASN A 37 -10.44 0.34 4.51
CA ASN A 37 -9.21 -0.45 4.53
C ASN A 37 -8.86 -0.96 3.13
N PHE A 38 -7.60 -0.79 2.74
CA PHE A 38 -7.04 -1.30 1.49
C PHE A 38 -5.95 -2.33 1.79
N ASN A 39 -6.12 -3.53 1.23
CA ASN A 39 -5.11 -4.59 1.29
C ASN A 39 -4.40 -4.64 -0.05
N LEU A 40 -3.12 -4.29 -0.05
CA LEU A 40 -2.29 -4.22 -1.24
C LEU A 40 -1.30 -5.38 -1.26
N MET A 41 -1.09 -5.93 -2.44
CA MET A 41 -0.02 -6.89 -2.69
C MET A 41 1.00 -6.25 -3.64
N SER A 42 2.21 -6.03 -3.14
CA SER A 42 3.29 -5.43 -3.92
C SER A 42 4.45 -6.39 -4.13
N LYS A 43 4.92 -6.47 -5.38
CA LYS A 43 6.19 -7.12 -5.75
C LYS A 43 7.36 -6.13 -5.82
N ASN A 44 7.08 -4.83 -5.73
CA ASN A 44 8.12 -3.80 -5.71
C ASN A 44 8.61 -3.63 -4.28
N ILE A 45 9.61 -4.42 -3.89
CA ILE A 45 10.11 -4.48 -2.51
C ILE A 45 10.80 -3.17 -2.12
N GLU A 46 11.52 -2.51 -3.04
CA GLU A 46 12.25 -1.26 -2.77
C GLU A 46 11.32 -0.12 -2.37
N LEU A 47 10.19 0.06 -3.08
CA LEU A 47 9.22 1.11 -2.77
C LEU A 47 8.58 0.93 -1.38
N MET A 48 8.53 -0.33 -0.92
CA MET A 48 7.77 -0.73 0.25
C MET A 48 8.63 -0.95 1.49
N GLN A 49 9.95 -1.10 1.35
CA GLN A 49 10.89 -1.07 2.49
C GLN A 49 10.86 0.29 3.22
N ASN A 50 10.47 1.35 2.53
CA ASN A 50 10.30 2.67 3.13
C ASN A 50 9.04 2.80 3.97
N LEU A 51 8.11 1.85 3.88
CA LEU A 51 6.94 1.83 4.74
C LEU A 51 7.26 1.12 6.05
N LYS A 52 6.76 1.71 7.13
CA LYS A 52 6.76 1.14 8.47
C LYS A 52 5.34 0.94 8.94
N SER A 53 5.11 -0.17 9.62
CA SER A 53 3.84 -0.44 10.31
C SER A 53 3.55 0.67 11.33
N MET A 54 2.27 0.89 11.61
CA MET A 54 1.76 1.89 12.54
C MET A 54 2.25 3.33 12.25
N THR A 55 2.54 3.63 10.98
CA THR A 55 3.01 4.95 10.57
C THR A 55 2.10 5.55 9.51
N LYS A 56 1.85 6.85 9.62
CA LYS A 56 1.00 7.61 8.70
C LYS A 56 1.82 8.10 7.51
N TYR A 57 1.21 8.04 6.33
CA TYR A 57 1.83 8.49 5.09
C TYR A 57 0.84 9.24 4.22
N LYS A 58 1.35 10.18 3.43
CA LYS A 58 0.66 10.68 2.24
C LYS A 58 1.11 9.86 1.04
N VAL A 59 0.17 9.21 0.35
CA VAL A 59 0.46 8.28 -0.74
C VAL A 59 -0.28 8.63 -2.02
N THR A 60 0.22 8.09 -3.13
CA THR A 60 -0.52 8.02 -4.40
C THR A 60 -0.83 6.57 -4.72
N LEU A 61 -2.11 6.26 -4.88
CA LEU A 61 -2.57 4.94 -5.30
C LEU A 61 -2.98 4.97 -6.77
N ASN A 62 -2.73 3.87 -7.47
CA ASN A 62 -3.16 3.66 -8.84
C ASN A 62 -4.21 2.54 -8.89
N LEU A 63 -5.43 2.91 -9.26
CA LEU A 63 -6.55 2.01 -9.48
C LEU A 63 -6.56 1.61 -10.96
N THR A 64 -6.28 0.35 -11.24
CA THR A 64 -6.30 -0.23 -12.58
C THR A 64 -7.48 -1.19 -12.74
N SER A 65 -8.08 -1.21 -13.92
CA SER A 65 -9.09 -2.21 -14.25
C SER A 65 -8.40 -3.40 -14.91
N SER A 66 -8.77 -4.60 -14.50
CA SER A 66 -8.32 -5.85 -15.08
C SER A 66 -9.52 -6.71 -15.46
N ARG A 67 -9.28 -7.80 -16.20
CA ARG A 67 -10.32 -8.80 -16.50
C ARG A 67 -10.98 -9.38 -15.24
N TYR A 68 -10.31 -9.32 -14.10
CA TYR A 68 -10.76 -9.86 -12.82
C TYR A 68 -11.32 -8.79 -11.87
N GLY A 69 -11.51 -7.56 -12.35
CA GLY A 69 -12.01 -6.44 -11.57
C GLY A 69 -10.95 -5.37 -11.33
N LEU A 70 -11.21 -4.53 -10.32
CA LEU A 70 -10.37 -3.41 -9.97
C LEU A 70 -9.19 -3.86 -9.10
N LYS A 71 -8.00 -3.38 -9.45
CA LYS A 71 -6.77 -3.61 -8.70
C LYS A 71 -6.21 -2.27 -8.25
N LEU A 72 -5.93 -2.17 -6.96
CA LEU A 72 -5.26 -1.02 -6.37
C LEU A 72 -3.78 -1.36 -6.17
N ASP A 73 -2.91 -0.45 -6.57
CA ASP A 73 -1.47 -0.55 -6.36
C ASP A 73 -0.96 0.75 -5.74
N LEU A 74 0.04 0.65 -4.85
CA LEU A 74 0.73 1.82 -4.34
C LEU A 74 1.76 2.29 -5.36
N GLU A 75 1.60 3.53 -5.83
CA GLU A 75 2.46 4.12 -6.85
C GLU A 75 3.63 4.89 -6.22
N THR A 76 3.33 5.77 -5.25
CA THR A 76 4.35 6.55 -4.53
C THR A 76 3.99 6.75 -3.07
N VAL A 77 5.02 6.78 -2.22
CA VAL A 77 4.97 7.29 -0.85
C VAL A 77 5.56 8.70 -0.88
N ASN A 78 4.74 9.71 -0.61
CA ASN A 78 5.13 11.11 -0.76
C ASN A 78 5.78 11.63 0.53
N ASP A 79 5.03 11.58 1.64
CA ASP A 79 5.46 12.13 2.94
C ASP A 79 5.18 11.13 4.06
N GLU A 80 6.10 11.01 5.04
CA GLU A 80 5.85 10.36 6.33
C GLU A 80 5.27 11.40 7.30
N LEU A 81 4.06 11.16 7.79
CA LEU A 81 3.30 12.10 8.63
C LEU A 81 3.42 11.77 10.14
N GLY A 82 4.31 10.83 10.48
CA GLY A 82 4.60 10.40 11.85
C GLY A 82 3.99 9.06 12.23
N SER A 83 4.57 8.44 13.25
CA SER A 83 4.13 7.16 13.81
C SER A 83 3.07 7.36 14.89
N ILE A 84 2.21 6.35 15.06
CA ILE A 84 1.32 6.20 16.22
C ILE A 84 2.01 5.31 17.26
#